data_AF-A0A392QVQ8-F1
#
_entry.id   AF-A0A392QVQ8-F1
#
_cell.length_a   1.000
_cell.length_b   1.000
_cell.length_c   1.000
_cell.angle_alpha   90.00
_cell.angle_beta   90.00
_cell.angle_gamma   90.00
#
_symmetry.space_group_name_H-M   'P 1'
#
loop_
_entity.id
_entity.type
_entity.pdbx_description
1 polymer ?
#
loop_
_entity_poly.entity_id
_entity_poly.type
_entity_poly.pdbx_seq_one_letter_code
_entity_poly.pdbx_strand_id
1 'polypeptide(L)'
;MGRELCIAELEDVSGKSLVVATSHLESPCPGPPTWDQMFSKERVEQANEALSLLKRYPNVVFGGDMNWDDKKDGQYPLLDGWVDAWSELRPNETGWTYDTKSNQMLTGNRKLQCRLDRFVCHLRDLKISSIDMIGMDEISGVSYTKEKK
;
A
#
# COMPACT_ATOMS: atom_id res chain seq x y z
N MET A 1 3.87 -7.33 15.34
CA MET A 1 4.26 -6.30 16.35
C MET A 1 5.62 -5.71 15.97
N GLY A 2 5.60 -4.52 15.38
CA GLY A 2 6.78 -3.87 14.80
C GLY A 2 6.47 -2.98 13.59
N ARG A 3 5.18 -2.80 13.24
CA ARG A 3 4.76 -1.86 12.20
C ARG A 3 4.61 -0.47 12.82
N GLU A 4 4.96 0.55 12.05
CA GLU A 4 4.89 1.94 12.46
C GLU A 4 4.24 2.80 11.38
N LEU A 5 3.68 3.93 11.80
CA LEU A 5 3.21 4.99 10.92
C LEU A 5 4.24 6.13 10.98
N CYS A 6 4.97 6.32 9.90
CA CYS A 6 5.93 7.41 9.76
C CYS A 6 5.24 8.60 9.10
N ILE A 7 5.38 9.79 9.68
CA ILE A 7 4.72 11.01 9.22
C ILE A 7 5.77 12.11 9.03
N ALA A 8 5.72 12.76 7.88
CA ALA A 8 6.48 13.96 7.58
C ALA A 8 5.52 15.08 7.19
N GLU A 9 5.66 16.24 7.83
CA GLU A 9 4.93 17.46 7.50
C GLU A 9 5.82 18.34 6.61
N LEU A 10 5.27 18.78 5.47
CA LEU A 10 5.94 19.58 4.46
C LEU A 10 5.14 20.87 4.24
N GLU A 11 5.84 21.94 3.87
CA GLU A 11 5.24 23.21 3.46
C GLU A 11 5.92 23.68 2.18
N ASP A 12 5.14 24.12 1.19
CA ASP A 12 5.68 24.72 -0.02
C ASP A 12 6.00 26.21 0.15
N VAL A 13 6.66 26.80 -0.84
CA VAL A 13 7.03 28.23 -0.82
C VAL A 13 5.84 29.19 -0.81
N SER A 14 4.63 28.69 -1.14
CA SER A 14 3.38 29.45 -1.10
C SER A 14 2.61 29.28 0.21
N GLY A 15 3.16 28.51 1.17
CA GLY A 15 2.56 28.23 2.46
C GLY A 15 1.53 27.09 2.46
N LYS A 16 1.45 26.30 1.38
CA LYS A 16 0.57 25.13 1.35
C LYS A 16 1.22 23.98 2.09
N SER A 17 0.50 23.43 3.06
CA SER A 17 0.95 22.26 3.81
C SER A 17 0.58 20.98 3.09
N LEU A 18 1.46 19.99 3.19
CA LEU A 18 1.26 18.61 2.75
C LEU A 18 1.81 17.68 3.81
N VAL A 19 1.03 16.69 4.21
CA VAL A 19 1.52 15.57 5.02
C VAL A 19 1.77 14.38 4.13
N VAL A 20 2.98 13.83 4.21
CA VAL A 20 3.32 12.55 3.60
C VAL A 20 3.49 11.53 4.71
N ALA A 21 2.72 10.45 4.64
CA ALA A 21 2.76 9.37 5.60
C ALA A 21 3.10 8.05 4.90
N THR A 22 3.83 7.19 5.60
CA THR A 22 4.10 5.84 5.12
C THR A 22 3.94 4.81 6.23
N SER A 23 3.48 3.62 5.85
CA SER A 23 3.48 2.46 6.74
C SER A 23 3.72 1.20 5.92
N HIS A 24 4.17 0.16 6.61
CA HIS A 24 4.17 -1.20 6.09
C HIS A 24 3.22 -2.01 6.99
N LEU A 25 1.95 -2.12 6.59
CA LEU A 25 0.93 -2.75 7.41
C LEU A 25 1.20 -4.25 7.60
N GLU A 26 0.54 -4.85 8.59
CA GLU A 26 0.80 -6.23 8.99
C GLU A 26 0.62 -7.21 7.81
N SER A 27 1.68 -7.97 7.55
CA SER A 27 1.74 -8.90 6.42
C SER A 27 1.03 -10.21 6.74
N PRO A 28 0.42 -10.88 5.75
CA PRO A 28 0.01 -12.25 5.91
C PRO A 28 1.25 -13.14 6.17
N CYS A 29 1.25 -13.88 7.26
CA CYS A 29 2.34 -14.78 7.63
C CYS A 29 1.79 -16.20 7.84
N PRO A 30 1.38 -16.90 6.76
CA PRO A 30 0.93 -18.28 6.85
C PRO A 30 2.08 -19.15 7.35
N GLY A 31 1.97 -19.65 8.58
CA GLY A 31 2.93 -20.55 9.21
C GLY A 31 2.24 -21.68 9.98
N PRO A 32 3.00 -22.68 10.45
CA PRO A 32 2.45 -23.76 11.24
C PRO A 32 1.79 -23.24 12.54
N PRO A 33 0.75 -23.91 13.04
CA PRO A 33 0.21 -25.17 12.55
C PRO A 33 -0.85 -25.03 11.44
N THR A 34 -1.51 -23.87 11.32
CA THR A 34 -2.73 -23.73 10.49
C THR A 34 -2.47 -23.23 9.07
N TRP A 35 -1.32 -22.60 8.81
CA TRP A 35 -0.92 -22.08 7.49
C TRP A 35 -1.87 -21.05 6.87
N ASP A 36 -2.75 -20.45 7.68
CA ASP A 36 -3.82 -19.54 7.25
C ASP A 36 -3.80 -18.19 8.00
N GLN A 37 -2.75 -17.91 8.75
CA GLN A 37 -2.58 -16.65 9.50
C GLN A 37 -2.41 -15.46 8.55
N MET A 38 -3.53 -14.83 8.19
CA MET A 38 -3.57 -13.69 7.26
C MET A 38 -3.44 -12.31 7.93
N PHE A 39 -3.60 -12.23 9.26
CA PHE A 39 -3.54 -10.97 10.03
C PHE A 39 -4.41 -9.83 9.47
N SER A 40 -5.54 -10.21 8.86
CA SER A 40 -6.46 -9.26 8.21
C SER A 40 -7.05 -8.26 9.20
N LYS A 41 -7.46 -8.74 10.38
CA LYS A 41 -8.05 -7.90 11.41
C LYS A 41 -7.07 -6.83 11.91
N GLU A 42 -5.83 -7.23 12.19
CA GLU A 42 -4.76 -6.35 12.65
C GLU A 42 -4.40 -5.31 11.59
N ARG A 43 -4.30 -5.73 10.33
CA ARG A 43 -4.04 -4.84 9.19
C ARG A 43 -5.18 -3.82 9.00
N VAL A 44 -6.45 -4.25 9.13
CA VAL A 44 -7.62 -3.36 9.07
C VAL A 44 -7.61 -2.37 10.24
N GLU A 45 -7.30 -2.81 11.46
CA GLU A 45 -7.18 -1.93 12.63
C GLU A 45 -6.07 -0.88 12.42
N GLN A 46 -4.90 -1.28 11.92
CA GLN A 46 -3.80 -0.36 11.61
C GLN A 46 -4.16 0.67 10.54
N ALA A 47 -4.83 0.25 9.46
CA ALA A 47 -5.29 1.17 8.41
C ALA A 47 -6.28 2.20 8.96
N ASN A 48 -7.23 1.76 9.79
CA ASN A 48 -8.20 2.66 10.44
C ASN A 48 -7.52 3.64 11.41
N GLU A 49 -6.57 3.16 12.22
CA GLU A 49 -5.80 4.00 13.13
C GLU A 49 -5.03 5.08 12.37
N ALA A 50 -4.32 4.70 11.31
CA ALA A 50 -3.57 5.64 10.48
C ALA A 50 -4.48 6.71 9.86
N LEU A 51 -5.60 6.31 9.24
CA LEU A 51 -6.55 7.25 8.66
C LEU A 51 -7.18 8.17 9.73
N SER A 52 -7.49 7.64 10.91
CA SER A 52 -8.05 8.43 12.01
C SER A 52 -7.08 9.50 12.52
N LEU A 53 -5.77 9.21 12.55
CA LEU A 53 -4.73 10.17 12.90
C LEU A 53 -4.54 11.23 11.81
N LEU A 54 -4.55 10.81 10.54
CA LEU A 54 -4.23 11.65 9.40
C LEU A 54 -5.38 12.56 8.95
N LYS A 55 -6.64 12.23 9.23
CA LYS A 55 -7.83 13.00 8.80
C LYS A 55 -7.86 14.47 9.28
N ARG A 56 -7.02 14.84 10.26
CA ARG A 56 -6.94 16.21 10.79
C ARG A 56 -6.23 17.17 9.82
N TYR A 57 -5.44 16.64 8.89
CA TYR A 57 -4.63 17.44 7.98
C TYR A 57 -5.40 17.75 6.68
N PRO A 58 -5.23 18.95 6.11
CA PRO A 58 -5.97 19.38 4.93
C PRO A 58 -5.51 18.69 3.64
N ASN A 59 -4.22 18.32 3.57
CA ASN A 59 -3.63 17.63 2.44
C ASN A 59 -2.76 16.48 2.96
N VAL A 60 -3.08 15.26 2.55
CA VAL A 60 -2.38 14.03 2.94
C VAL A 60 -2.16 13.15 1.73
N VAL A 61 -0.95 12.61 1.63
CA VAL A 61 -0.62 11.43 0.83
C VAL A 61 -0.14 10.35 1.79
N PHE A 62 -0.91 9.27 1.93
CA PHE A 62 -0.54 8.12 2.76
C PHE A 62 -0.30 6.91 1.85
N GLY A 63 0.90 6.33 1.91
CA GLY A 63 1.24 5.19 1.06
C GLY A 63 2.23 4.20 1.68
N GLY A 64 2.69 3.26 0.87
CA GLY A 64 3.57 2.16 1.29
C GLY A 64 2.97 0.78 1.02
N ASP A 65 3.65 -0.26 1.52
CA ASP A 65 3.17 -1.65 1.41
C ASP A 65 2.05 -1.88 2.44
N MET A 66 0.81 -1.78 1.96
CA MET A 66 -0.36 -1.97 2.79
C MET A 66 -0.65 -3.44 3.02
N ASN A 67 0.06 -4.38 2.39
CA ASN A 67 -0.27 -5.81 2.39
C ASN A 67 -1.75 -6.12 2.11
N TRP A 68 -2.44 -5.20 1.41
CA TRP A 68 -3.90 -5.22 1.33
C TRP A 68 -4.37 -6.11 0.19
N ASP A 69 -5.26 -7.05 0.51
CA ASP A 69 -5.88 -7.97 -0.45
C ASP A 69 -7.39 -7.74 -0.40
N ASP A 70 -7.97 -7.09 -1.42
CA ASP A 70 -9.39 -6.72 -1.43
C ASP A 70 -10.32 -7.94 -1.29
N LYS A 71 -9.86 -9.14 -1.65
CA LYS A 71 -10.65 -10.38 -1.50
C LYS A 71 -10.68 -10.88 -0.05
N LYS A 72 -9.64 -10.58 0.73
CA LYS A 72 -9.49 -11.08 2.10
C LYS A 72 -9.84 -10.02 3.13
N ASP A 73 -9.43 -8.79 2.88
CA ASP A 73 -9.58 -7.63 3.78
C ASP A 73 -10.85 -6.83 3.47
N GLY A 74 -11.45 -7.06 2.30
CA GLY A 74 -12.54 -6.26 1.79
C GLY A 74 -12.08 -4.91 1.25
N GLN A 75 -13.01 -3.98 1.12
CA GLN A 75 -12.72 -2.64 0.64
C GLN A 75 -11.82 -1.90 1.63
N TYR A 76 -10.78 -1.23 1.11
CA TYR A 76 -9.92 -0.37 1.92
C TYR A 76 -10.78 0.69 2.64
N PRO A 77 -10.57 0.95 3.95
CA PRO A 77 -11.48 1.77 4.77
C PRO A 77 -11.31 3.28 4.53
N LEU A 78 -11.42 3.72 3.28
CA LEU A 78 -11.32 5.13 2.91
C LEU A 78 -12.38 5.95 3.66
N LEU A 79 -11.95 7.10 4.20
CA LEU A 79 -12.85 8.08 4.79
C LEU A 79 -13.50 8.93 3.69
N ASP A 80 -14.56 9.67 4.04
CA ASP A 80 -15.18 10.59 3.09
C ASP A 80 -14.18 11.64 2.59
N GLY A 81 -14.21 11.91 1.28
CA GLY A 81 -13.25 12.78 0.60
C GLY A 81 -11.82 12.21 0.48
N TRP A 82 -11.58 10.95 0.85
CA TRP A 82 -10.33 10.24 0.56
C TRP A 82 -10.48 9.40 -0.70
N VAL A 83 -9.39 9.28 -1.45
CA VAL A 83 -9.33 8.57 -2.73
C VAL A 83 -8.14 7.63 -2.76
N ASP A 84 -8.28 6.50 -3.46
CA ASP A 84 -7.14 5.67 -3.86
C ASP A 84 -6.59 6.23 -5.18
N ALA A 85 -5.34 6.70 -5.18
CA ALA A 85 -4.74 7.41 -6.30
C ALA A 85 -4.67 6.55 -7.58
N TRP A 86 -4.43 5.24 -7.43
CA TRP A 86 -4.41 4.33 -8.58
C TRP A 86 -5.80 4.14 -9.15
N SER A 87 -6.79 3.89 -8.30
CA SER A 87 -8.19 3.74 -8.75
C SER A 87 -8.75 5.00 -9.39
N GLU A 88 -8.35 6.19 -8.94
CA GLU A 88 -8.78 7.46 -9.54
C GLU A 88 -8.17 7.71 -10.91
N LEU A 89 -6.84 7.55 -11.04
CA LEU A 89 -6.11 7.91 -12.25
C LEU A 89 -6.03 6.79 -13.30
N ARG A 90 -6.11 5.53 -12.87
CA ARG A 90 -5.93 4.33 -13.70
C ARG A 90 -7.06 3.30 -13.47
N PRO A 91 -8.36 3.68 -13.53
CA PRO A 91 -9.48 2.81 -13.13
C PRO A 91 -9.60 1.51 -13.94
N ASN A 92 -9.03 1.47 -15.15
CA ASN A 92 -9.10 0.34 -16.06
C ASN A 92 -7.83 -0.56 -16.02
N GLU A 93 -6.87 -0.22 -15.18
CA GLU A 93 -5.61 -0.96 -15.03
C GLU A 93 -5.59 -1.74 -13.70
N THR A 94 -5.02 -2.94 -13.70
CA THR A 94 -5.00 -3.80 -12.51
C THR A 94 -4.14 -3.23 -11.38
N GLY A 95 -3.07 -2.51 -11.72
CA GLY A 95 -2.16 -1.90 -10.76
C GLY A 95 -1.47 -2.90 -9.84
N TRP A 96 -1.15 -4.11 -10.31
CA TRP A 96 -0.44 -5.08 -9.48
C TRP A 96 0.97 -4.59 -9.16
N THR A 97 1.21 -4.30 -7.89
CA THR A 97 2.54 -3.93 -7.36
C THR A 97 3.31 -5.16 -6.90
N TYR A 98 2.60 -6.26 -6.64
CA TYR A 98 3.18 -7.57 -6.38
C TYR A 98 2.64 -8.59 -7.39
N ASP A 99 3.48 -8.96 -8.37
CA ASP A 99 3.11 -9.88 -9.44
C ASP A 99 4.17 -10.97 -9.62
N THR A 100 3.91 -12.17 -9.09
CA THR A 100 4.84 -13.32 -9.20
C THR A 100 4.86 -13.95 -10.60
N LYS A 101 4.03 -13.49 -11.53
CA LYS A 101 4.04 -13.94 -12.92
C LYS A 101 4.97 -13.10 -13.79
N SER A 102 4.96 -11.77 -13.64
CA SER A 102 5.77 -10.87 -14.46
C SER A 102 7.12 -10.54 -13.82
N ASN A 103 7.22 -10.54 -12.49
CA ASN A 103 8.47 -10.26 -11.79
C ASN A 103 9.40 -11.48 -11.81
N GLN A 104 10.42 -11.43 -12.67
CA GLN A 104 11.39 -12.52 -12.88
C GLN A 104 12.30 -12.75 -11.67
N MET A 105 12.42 -11.77 -10.78
CA MET A 105 13.23 -11.89 -9.56
C MET A 105 12.52 -12.73 -8.49
N LEU A 106 11.22 -13.03 -8.65
CA LEU A 106 10.44 -13.83 -7.70
C LEU A 106 10.29 -15.28 -8.21
N THR A 107 10.93 -16.24 -7.56
CA THR A 107 10.84 -17.66 -7.93
C THR A 107 10.28 -18.52 -6.79
N GLY A 108 9.78 -19.73 -7.11
CA GLY A 108 9.23 -20.67 -6.12
C GLY A 108 7.89 -20.28 -5.48
N ASN A 109 7.33 -19.12 -5.85
CA ASN A 109 6.08 -18.58 -5.31
C ASN A 109 4.84 -19.23 -5.92
N ARG A 110 3.75 -19.29 -5.14
CA ARG A 110 2.41 -19.46 -5.72
C ARG A 110 2.10 -18.25 -6.61
N LYS A 111 1.29 -18.44 -7.64
CA LYS A 111 0.79 -17.33 -8.45
C LYS A 111 0.02 -16.36 -7.55
N LEU A 112 0.54 -15.15 -7.41
CA LEU A 112 -0.03 -14.07 -6.60
C LEU A 112 0.14 -12.77 -7.38
N GLN A 113 -0.97 -12.09 -7.59
CA GLN A 113 -1.07 -10.86 -8.36
C GLN A 113 -1.99 -9.92 -7.60
N CYS A 114 -1.39 -9.02 -6.83
CA CYS A 114 -2.07 -8.18 -5.85
C CYS A 114 -1.53 -6.75 -5.90
N ARG A 115 -2.37 -5.80 -5.46
CA ARG A 115 -2.00 -4.40 -5.27
C ARG A 115 -1.80 -4.14 -3.79
N LEU A 116 -0.65 -4.64 -3.30
CA LEU A 116 -0.26 -4.56 -1.89
C LEU A 116 0.13 -3.12 -1.53
N ASP A 117 0.89 -2.48 -2.42
CA ASP A 117 1.29 -1.09 -2.29
C ASP A 117 0.18 -0.18 -2.80
N ARG A 118 -0.15 0.84 -2.01
CA ARG A 118 -1.20 1.81 -2.36
C ARG A 118 -0.77 3.20 -1.97
N PHE A 119 -1.40 4.19 -2.60
CA PHE A 119 -1.42 5.58 -2.16
C PHE A 119 -2.87 6.00 -1.99
N VAL A 120 -3.23 6.40 -0.77
CA VAL A 120 -4.52 6.99 -0.45
C VAL A 120 -4.33 8.46 -0.09
N CYS A 121 -5.16 9.31 -0.69
CA CYS A 121 -4.96 10.75 -0.66
C CYS A 121 -6.22 11.46 -0.15
N HIS A 122 -6.01 12.55 0.56
CA HIS A 122 -7.06 13.54 0.85
C HIS A 122 -6.46 14.92 0.60
N LEU A 123 -6.93 15.62 -0.43
CA LEU A 123 -6.34 16.88 -0.87
C LEU A 123 -7.42 17.93 -1.01
N ARG A 124 -7.28 19.05 -0.28
CA ARG A 124 -8.25 20.15 -0.26
C ARG A 124 -7.96 21.17 -1.36
N ASP A 125 -6.71 21.57 -1.51
CA ASP A 125 -6.25 22.63 -2.42
C ASP A 125 -5.02 22.21 -3.24
N LEU A 126 -4.75 20.90 -3.23
CA LEU A 126 -3.84 20.18 -4.11
C LEU A 126 -4.64 19.17 -4.95
N LYS A 127 -4.01 18.61 -5.98
CA LYS A 127 -4.60 17.55 -6.81
C LYS A 127 -3.55 16.54 -7.22
N ILE A 128 -3.97 15.30 -7.44
CA ILE A 128 -3.12 14.26 -8.01
C ILE A 128 -3.06 14.48 -9.53
N SER A 129 -1.87 14.60 -10.10
CA SER A 129 -1.70 14.82 -11.55
C SER A 129 -1.43 13.54 -12.32
N SER A 130 -0.71 12.60 -11.72
CA SER A 130 -0.26 11.36 -12.37
C SER A 130 0.11 10.31 -11.33
N ILE A 131 0.09 9.06 -11.75
CA ILE A 131 0.64 7.91 -11.03
C ILE A 131 1.17 6.93 -12.07
N ASP A 132 2.39 6.44 -11.84
CA ASP A 132 3.11 5.57 -12.76
C ASP A 132 3.78 4.43 -11.99
N MET A 133 3.76 3.24 -12.58
CA MET A 133 4.52 2.09 -12.09
C MET A 133 5.98 2.23 -12.51
N ILE A 134 6.89 2.07 -11.56
CA ILE A 134 8.35 2.16 -11.80
C ILE A 134 9.04 0.86 -11.41
N GLY A 135 10.30 0.68 -11.81
CA GLY A 135 11.08 -0.50 -11.43
C GLY A 135 10.61 -1.81 -12.09
N MET A 136 10.10 -1.72 -13.33
CA MET A 136 9.57 -2.85 -14.08
C MET A 136 10.66 -3.71 -14.74
N ASP A 137 11.87 -3.18 -14.86
CA ASP A 137 13.03 -3.92 -15.35
C ASP A 137 13.64 -4.75 -14.22
N GLU A 138 14.07 -5.96 -14.55
CA GLU A 138 14.75 -6.82 -13.59
C GLU A 138 16.10 -6.23 -13.15
N ILE A 139 16.44 -6.46 -11.88
CA ILE A 139 17.76 -6.12 -11.36
C ILE A 139 18.67 -7.32 -11.59
N SER A 140 19.69 -7.14 -12.43
CA SER A 140 20.61 -8.23 -12.81
C SER A 140 21.23 -8.89 -11.58
N GLY A 141 21.15 -10.22 -11.53
CA GLY A 141 21.73 -11.04 -10.46
C GLY A 141 20.92 -11.07 -9.15
N VAL A 142 19.77 -10.39 -9.08
CA VAL A 142 18.90 -10.41 -7.90
C VAL A 142 17.79 -11.43 -8.09
N SER A 143 17.66 -12.35 -7.14
CA SER A 143 16.55 -13.30 -7.10
C SER A 143 16.14 -13.58 -5.66
N TYR A 144 14.85 -13.76 -5.44
CA TYR A 144 14.27 -14.19 -4.19
C TYR A 144 13.43 -15.45 -4.42
N THR A 145 13.80 -16.52 -3.73
CA THR A 145 13.03 -17.76 -3.68
C THR A 145 12.30 -17.80 -2.35
N LYS A 146 10.97 -17.82 -2.37
CA LYS A 146 10.22 -18.02 -1.14
C LYS A 146 10.40 -19.46 -0.69
N GLU A 147 11.10 -19.65 0.43
CA GLU A 147 11.26 -20.97 1.03
C GLU A 147 9.88 -21.59 1.26
N LYS A 148 9.68 -22.79 0.72
CA LYS A 148 8.58 -23.66 1.15
C LYS A 148 9.02 -24.24 2.50
N LYS A 149 8.61 -23.62 3.60
CA LYS A 149 8.67 -24.30 4.89
C LYS A 149 7.56 -25.36 4.98
#